data_AF-A0A8J8SV56-F1
#
_entry.id   AF-A0A8J8SV56-F1
#
_cell.length_a   1.000
_cell.length_b   1.000
_cell.length_c   1.000
_cell.angle_alpha   90.00
_cell.angle_beta   90.00
_cell.angle_gamma   90.00
#
_symmetry.space_group_name_H-M   'P 1'
#
loop_
_entity.id
_entity.type
_entity.pdbx_description
1 polymer ?
#
loop_
_entity_poly.entity_id
_entity_poly.type
_entity_poly.pdbx_seq_one_letter_code
_entity_poly.pdbx_strand_id
1 'polypeptide(L)'
;MNIDDEGRGIVAPIREASVMQKTREWAAGHGICVDDDVPPVENYDRPYGRTAAEIAARTIILHCVAAAGHGVDSEDIIEWLQDESLWDEVSPNEKAFLADEDRSEDNIMEARWREEAQWALLWAIGHVESLGLPTKPCDTARLVDEIMPGLGDPVDSFLRSAKLRPPAELLGEDDRIYNLHCYARQAYRKGTMPDDLVYGVLFQRHYAFEWLRGEEDWDDVRTDTQVSDNTREMHRKWRHSSLSASGHKGNGVDLRIGRPYMKMQNTSQFVRDHGITGIDITHTPPSFRKAVKIMSDLYIGAYWGPRQEPAEQCAERLATCLKELATASDAFVSWYEKGKSRRDALRRPVQPKDLLKLVKSGCSKRNSDKSVIEDLGFQVGIWNGASEDRSISLSVICGLFSQNANLRNSVVLDFPEVPGDLGRKDVALQALVTVVRAWEPDWAGIVSRASSSTRPFKPGSPFVDWMIYLNCLDIAPSQLPPSASVVKVSDHGSIIITQDIPIDANDQSHVQNVRAVEAAISV
;
A
#
# COMPACT_ATOMS: atom_id res chain seq x y z
N MET A 1 7.41 -38.25 -61.59
CA MET A 1 8.24 -37.03 -61.54
C MET A 1 7.40 -35.99 -60.81
N ASN A 2 7.93 -35.50 -59.68
CA ASN A 2 7.37 -34.58 -58.68
C ASN A 2 6.25 -35.17 -57.80
N ILE A 3 6.45 -35.59 -56.54
CA ILE A 3 7.05 -34.98 -55.32
C ILE A 3 6.03 -34.11 -54.55
N ASP A 4 5.69 -34.63 -53.37
CA ASP A 4 5.20 -34.05 -52.10
C ASP A 4 3.77 -33.49 -51.96
N ASP A 5 2.97 -34.16 -51.11
CA ASP A 5 2.23 -33.50 -50.01
C ASP A 5 1.81 -34.55 -48.93
N GLU A 6 2.66 -34.78 -47.92
CA GLU A 6 2.30 -35.57 -46.73
C GLU A 6 1.48 -34.72 -45.74
N GLY A 7 0.16 -34.71 -45.93
CA GLY A 7 -0.80 -34.24 -44.92
C GLY A 7 -1.12 -35.33 -43.88
N ARG A 8 -0.16 -35.74 -43.04
CA ARG A 8 -0.48 -36.51 -41.81
C ARG A 8 -0.96 -35.53 -40.75
N GLY A 9 -2.28 -35.42 -40.62
CA GLY A 9 -2.91 -34.82 -39.44
C GLY A 9 -2.45 -35.56 -38.18
N ILE A 10 -1.58 -34.93 -37.40
CA ILE A 10 -1.29 -35.33 -36.03
C ILE A 10 -2.55 -35.01 -35.23
N VAL A 11 -3.39 -36.03 -35.02
CA VAL A 11 -4.42 -35.97 -33.98
C VAL A 11 -3.66 -35.88 -32.66
N ALA A 12 -3.62 -34.68 -32.09
CA ALA A 12 -3.10 -34.48 -30.74
C ALA A 12 -3.84 -35.42 -29.78
N PRO A 13 -3.13 -36.16 -28.91
CA PRO A 13 -3.81 -36.96 -27.91
C PRO A 13 -4.64 -36.02 -27.04
N ILE A 14 -5.93 -36.32 -26.93
CA ILE A 14 -6.84 -35.73 -25.96
C ILE A 14 -6.16 -35.91 -24.60
N ARG A 15 -5.67 -34.82 -24.01
CA ARG A 15 -5.24 -34.81 -22.61
C ARG A 15 -6.46 -35.22 -21.80
N GLU A 16 -6.45 -36.46 -21.30
CA GLU A 16 -7.35 -36.87 -20.22
C GLU A 16 -7.26 -35.79 -19.13
N ALA A 17 -8.41 -35.27 -18.72
CA ALA A 17 -8.51 -34.33 -17.63
C ALA A 17 -7.96 -35.03 -16.38
N SER A 18 -6.70 -34.77 -16.05
CA SER A 18 -6.10 -35.20 -14.79
C SER A 18 -7.03 -34.77 -13.68
N VAL A 19 -7.57 -35.73 -12.95
CA VAL A 19 -8.34 -35.47 -11.72
C VAL A 19 -7.47 -34.56 -10.86
N MET A 20 -7.94 -33.33 -10.64
CA MET A 20 -7.23 -32.34 -9.83
C MET A 20 -7.24 -32.84 -8.38
N GLN A 21 -6.09 -33.32 -7.91
CA GLN A 21 -5.95 -33.85 -6.56
C GLN A 21 -5.72 -32.70 -5.57
N LYS A 22 -6.45 -32.69 -4.45
CA LYS A 22 -6.30 -31.70 -3.38
C LYS A 22 -5.11 -32.01 -2.48
N THR A 23 -4.45 -31.00 -1.94
CA THR A 23 -3.26 -31.12 -1.09
C THR A 23 -3.52 -32.03 0.12
N ARG A 24 -4.71 -31.97 0.72
CA ARG A 24 -5.11 -32.85 1.82
C ARG A 24 -5.08 -34.34 1.41
N GLU A 25 -5.74 -34.70 0.30
CA GLU A 25 -5.78 -36.08 -0.19
C GLU A 25 -4.39 -36.55 -0.62
N TRP A 26 -3.64 -35.66 -1.26
CA TRP A 26 -2.28 -35.93 -1.70
C TRP A 26 -1.33 -36.17 -0.53
N ALA A 27 -1.35 -35.33 0.51
CA ALA A 27 -0.54 -35.48 1.70
C ALA A 27 -0.91 -36.77 2.46
N ALA A 28 -2.21 -37.03 2.65
CA ALA A 28 -2.68 -38.27 3.28
C ALA A 28 -2.24 -39.53 2.51
N GLY A 29 -2.26 -39.50 1.18
CA GLY A 29 -1.78 -40.60 0.33
C GLY A 29 -0.28 -40.90 0.48
N HIS A 30 0.51 -39.94 0.98
CA HIS A 30 1.92 -40.11 1.31
C HIS A 30 2.16 -40.38 2.81
N GLY A 31 1.10 -40.56 3.60
CA GLY A 31 1.19 -40.80 5.05
C GLY A 31 1.56 -39.56 5.87
N ILE A 32 1.37 -38.36 5.33
CA ILE A 32 1.66 -37.09 6.01
C ILE A 32 0.42 -36.67 6.80
N CYS A 33 0.62 -36.16 8.03
CA CYS A 33 -0.46 -35.59 8.83
C CYS A 33 -1.16 -34.44 8.10
N VAL A 34 -2.49 -34.46 8.11
CA VAL A 34 -3.36 -33.47 7.43
C VAL A 34 -4.25 -32.69 8.39
N ASP A 35 -4.12 -32.96 9.69
CA ASP A 35 -4.82 -32.22 10.71
C ASP A 35 -4.17 -30.84 10.87
N ASP A 36 -4.96 -29.89 11.37
CA ASP A 36 -4.44 -28.55 11.59
C ASP A 36 -3.37 -28.57 12.71
N ASP A 37 -3.56 -29.40 13.73
CA ASP A 37 -2.58 -29.61 14.80
C ASP A 37 -1.82 -30.93 14.59
N VAL A 38 -0.50 -30.84 14.46
CA VAL A 38 0.35 -32.03 14.31
C VAL A 38 0.65 -32.65 15.68
N PRO A 39 0.45 -33.97 15.85
CA PRO A 39 0.77 -34.63 17.10
C PRO A 39 2.27 -34.53 17.40
N PRO A 40 2.67 -34.28 18.66
CA PRO A 40 4.08 -34.26 19.05
C PRO A 40 4.76 -35.60 18.75
N VAL A 41 6.02 -35.57 18.35
CA VAL A 41 6.82 -36.78 18.15
C VAL A 41 7.11 -37.43 19.52
N GLU A 42 6.74 -38.71 19.65
CA GLU A 42 6.92 -39.45 20.90
C GLU A 42 8.39 -39.54 21.31
N ASN A 43 8.67 -39.35 22.61
CA ASN A 43 9.99 -39.48 23.22
C ASN A 43 11.08 -38.58 22.60
N TYR A 44 10.71 -37.46 21.98
CA TYR A 44 11.67 -36.47 21.50
C TYR A 44 11.85 -35.30 22.48
N ASP A 45 13.05 -35.13 23.02
CA ASP A 45 13.38 -34.13 24.04
C ASP A 45 14.58 -33.24 23.66
N ARG A 46 15.18 -33.45 22.49
CA ARG A 46 16.37 -32.71 22.07
C ARG A 46 16.01 -31.23 21.85
N PRO A 47 16.66 -30.28 22.54
CA PRO A 47 16.36 -28.86 22.39
C PRO A 47 16.82 -28.33 21.02
N TYR A 48 16.11 -27.32 20.52
CA TYR A 48 16.52 -26.53 19.36
C TYR A 48 17.63 -25.53 19.75
N GLY A 49 18.51 -25.21 18.79
CA GLY A 49 19.68 -24.35 19.03
C GLY A 49 19.34 -22.87 19.23
N ARG A 50 18.16 -22.43 18.80
CA ARG A 50 17.69 -21.05 18.93
C ARG A 50 16.83 -20.86 20.18
N THR A 51 17.04 -19.76 20.86
CA THR A 51 16.22 -19.32 21.99
C THR A 51 14.92 -18.66 21.52
N ALA A 52 13.91 -18.62 22.38
CA ALA A 52 12.64 -17.94 22.09
C ALA A 52 12.83 -16.45 21.75
N ALA A 53 13.80 -15.80 22.39
CA ALA A 53 14.11 -14.38 22.15
C ALA A 53 14.75 -14.16 20.77
N GLU A 54 15.70 -14.99 20.36
CA GLU A 54 16.29 -14.93 19.00
C GLU A 54 15.24 -15.16 17.92
N ILE A 55 14.30 -16.09 18.16
CA ILE A 55 13.21 -16.34 17.21
C ILE A 55 12.26 -15.14 17.15
N ALA A 56 11.95 -14.51 18.28
CA ALA A 56 11.09 -13.33 18.33
C ALA A 56 11.76 -12.09 17.69
N ALA A 57 13.06 -11.89 17.90
CA ALA A 57 13.82 -10.85 17.20
C ALA A 57 13.78 -11.08 15.68
N ARG A 58 13.97 -12.33 15.25
CA ARG A 58 13.87 -12.71 13.84
C ARG A 58 12.48 -12.45 13.25
N THR A 59 11.39 -12.70 13.98
CA THR A 59 10.04 -12.40 13.46
C THR A 59 9.83 -10.91 13.26
N ILE A 60 10.38 -10.04 14.12
CA ILE A 60 10.33 -8.58 13.94
C ILE A 60 11.10 -8.16 12.68
N ILE A 61 12.28 -8.71 12.45
CA ILE A 61 13.08 -8.39 11.26
C ILE A 61 12.37 -8.83 9.97
N LEU A 62 11.81 -10.04 9.96
CA LEU A 62 11.03 -10.52 8.82
C LEU A 62 9.77 -9.68 8.57
N HIS A 63 9.13 -9.21 9.66
CA HIS A 63 8.00 -8.29 9.57
C HIS A 63 8.39 -6.99 8.87
N CYS A 64 9.52 -6.42 9.25
CA CYS A 64 10.07 -5.20 8.67
C CYS A 64 10.40 -5.37 7.17
N VAL A 65 11.04 -6.48 6.81
CA VAL A 65 11.36 -6.79 5.40
C VAL A 65 10.08 -6.93 4.57
N ALA A 66 9.08 -7.65 5.09
CA ALA A 66 7.79 -7.78 4.44
C ALA A 66 7.07 -6.42 4.30
N ALA A 67 7.06 -5.61 5.36
CA ALA A 67 6.49 -4.26 5.37
C ALA A 67 7.12 -3.36 4.29
N ALA A 68 8.44 -3.37 4.15
CA ALA A 68 9.15 -2.69 3.06
C ALA A 68 8.72 -3.21 1.68
N GLY A 69 8.52 -4.52 1.54
CA GLY A 69 7.92 -5.12 0.33
C GLY A 69 6.48 -4.64 0.05
N HIS A 70 5.73 -4.26 1.09
CA HIS A 70 4.39 -3.69 0.98
C HIS A 70 4.36 -2.17 0.80
N GLY A 71 5.54 -1.52 0.76
CA GLY A 71 5.68 -0.09 0.48
C GLY A 71 5.83 0.79 1.73
N VAL A 72 6.06 0.19 2.91
CA VAL A 72 6.44 0.95 4.11
C VAL A 72 7.84 1.52 3.91
N ASP A 73 8.06 2.76 4.37
CA ASP A 73 9.33 3.44 4.22
C ASP A 73 10.45 2.66 4.92
N SER A 74 11.49 2.34 4.16
CA SER A 74 12.61 1.56 4.67
C SER A 74 13.51 2.38 5.59
N GLU A 75 13.53 3.71 5.45
CA GLU A 75 14.26 4.57 6.39
C GLU A 75 13.65 4.49 7.80
N ASP A 76 12.33 4.54 7.91
CA ASP A 76 11.62 4.43 9.20
C ASP A 76 11.80 3.03 9.82
N ILE A 77 11.80 1.98 8.98
CA ILE A 77 12.12 0.60 9.41
C ILE A 77 13.55 0.48 9.95
N ILE A 78 14.53 1.02 9.24
CA ILE A 78 15.94 0.98 9.66
C ILE A 78 16.11 1.75 10.97
N GLU A 79 15.50 2.94 11.11
CA GLU A 79 15.55 3.74 12.34
C GLU A 79 14.94 2.96 13.52
N TRP A 80 13.76 2.37 13.35
CA TRP A 80 13.13 1.59 14.41
C TRP A 80 13.96 0.37 14.84
N LEU A 81 14.51 -0.39 13.89
CA LEU A 81 15.38 -1.53 14.19
C LEU A 81 16.67 -1.09 14.91
N GLN A 82 17.19 0.10 14.64
CA GLN A 82 18.35 0.65 15.35
C GLN A 82 17.98 1.07 16.78
N ASP A 83 16.87 1.76 16.96
CA ASP A 83 16.39 2.22 18.27
C ASP A 83 16.10 1.04 19.21
N GLU A 84 15.54 -0.05 18.68
CA GLU A 84 15.26 -1.29 19.42
C GLU A 84 16.48 -2.24 19.49
N SER A 85 17.66 -1.81 19.04
CA SER A 85 18.91 -2.59 19.05
C SER A 85 18.86 -3.93 18.30
N LEU A 86 18.00 -4.04 17.29
CA LEU A 86 17.84 -5.23 16.43
C LEU A 86 18.60 -5.13 15.10
N TRP A 87 19.08 -3.94 14.73
CA TRP A 87 19.74 -3.70 13.43
C TRP A 87 20.98 -4.59 13.19
N ASP A 88 21.71 -4.94 14.25
CA ASP A 88 22.89 -5.80 14.13
C ASP A 88 22.52 -7.25 13.78
N GLU A 89 21.30 -7.70 14.11
CA GLU A 89 20.76 -9.03 13.79
C GLU A 89 20.14 -9.12 12.38
N VAL A 90 19.95 -7.98 11.70
CA VAL A 90 19.43 -7.94 10.32
C VAL A 90 20.48 -8.51 9.37
N SER A 91 20.07 -9.43 8.49
CA SER A 91 21.00 -10.14 7.61
C SER A 91 21.61 -9.21 6.55
N PRO A 92 22.79 -9.52 6.00
CA PRO A 92 23.39 -8.73 4.92
C PRO A 92 22.46 -8.48 3.72
N ASN A 93 21.72 -9.50 3.26
CA ASN A 93 20.79 -9.36 2.15
C ASN A 93 19.58 -8.47 2.53
N GLU A 94 19.13 -8.56 3.77
CA GLU A 94 18.03 -7.72 4.27
C GLU A 94 18.46 -6.27 4.43
N LYS A 95 19.67 -6.02 4.93
CA LYS A 95 20.28 -4.69 4.94
C LYS A 95 20.40 -4.13 3.54
N ALA A 96 20.87 -4.94 2.59
CA ALA A 96 20.97 -4.54 1.18
C ALA A 96 19.58 -4.21 0.60
N PHE A 97 18.57 -5.05 0.86
CA PHE A 97 17.20 -4.81 0.42
C PHE A 97 16.61 -3.52 1.01
N LEU A 98 16.77 -3.31 2.32
CA LEU A 98 16.24 -2.13 3.02
C LEU A 98 16.96 -0.83 2.59
N ALA A 99 18.24 -0.90 2.21
CA ALA A 99 19.01 0.25 1.74
C ALA A 99 18.84 0.57 0.24
N ASP A 100 18.29 -0.36 -0.55
CA ASP A 100 18.08 -0.18 -1.98
C ASP A 100 16.79 0.61 -2.27
N GLU A 101 16.92 1.80 -2.86
CA GLU A 101 15.78 2.62 -3.27
C GLU A 101 15.15 2.13 -4.60
N ASP A 102 15.90 1.41 -5.43
CA ASP A 102 15.52 0.97 -6.78
C ASP A 102 15.28 -0.56 -6.84
N ARG A 103 14.45 -1.05 -5.92
CA ARG A 103 14.16 -2.49 -5.78
C ARG A 103 13.48 -3.05 -7.02
N SER A 104 13.98 -4.19 -7.49
CA SER A 104 13.29 -4.96 -8.54
C SER A 104 11.95 -5.52 -8.03
N GLU A 105 11.00 -5.76 -8.95
CA GLU A 105 9.75 -6.43 -8.61
C GLU A 105 9.97 -7.83 -7.98
N ASP A 106 11.05 -8.52 -8.41
CA ASP A 106 11.45 -9.81 -7.84
C ASP A 106 11.87 -9.67 -6.38
N ASN A 107 12.68 -8.67 -6.05
CA ASN A 107 13.12 -8.41 -4.67
C ASN A 107 11.92 -8.06 -3.77
N ILE A 108 11.02 -7.20 -4.27
CA ILE A 108 9.79 -6.81 -3.56
C ILE A 108 8.92 -8.04 -3.29
N MET A 109 8.76 -8.90 -4.30
CA MET A 109 7.99 -10.13 -4.19
C MET A 109 8.60 -11.08 -3.16
N GLU A 110 9.91 -11.29 -3.19
CA GLU A 110 10.62 -12.14 -2.23
C GLU A 110 10.50 -11.62 -0.80
N ALA A 111 10.55 -10.31 -0.61
CA ALA A 111 10.35 -9.67 0.68
C ALA A 111 8.93 -9.93 1.24
N ARG A 112 7.87 -9.81 0.41
CA ARG A 112 6.49 -10.12 0.83
C ARG A 112 6.33 -11.58 1.25
N TRP A 113 6.97 -12.51 0.53
CA TRP A 113 6.93 -13.93 0.89
C TRP A 113 7.54 -14.23 2.27
N ARG A 114 8.34 -13.32 2.85
CA ARG A 114 8.88 -13.50 4.21
C ARG A 114 7.81 -13.58 5.30
N GLU A 115 6.59 -13.10 5.04
CA GLU A 115 5.44 -13.25 5.95
C GLU A 115 5.15 -14.72 6.29
N GLU A 116 5.35 -15.64 5.35
CA GLU A 116 5.10 -17.07 5.60
C GLU A 116 6.19 -17.71 6.46
N ALA A 117 7.42 -17.26 6.30
CA ALA A 117 8.52 -17.67 7.16
C ALA A 117 8.34 -17.10 8.58
N GLN A 118 7.92 -15.84 8.66
CA GLN A 118 7.53 -15.19 9.92
C GLN A 118 6.39 -15.94 10.60
N TRP A 119 5.35 -16.34 9.87
CA TRP A 119 4.21 -17.08 10.39
C TRP A 119 4.61 -18.42 11.02
N ALA A 120 5.54 -19.15 10.37
CA ALA A 120 6.12 -20.38 10.92
C ALA A 120 6.89 -20.14 12.23
N LEU A 121 7.70 -19.07 12.28
CA LEU A 121 8.44 -18.72 13.50
C LEU A 121 7.49 -18.26 14.62
N LEU A 122 6.45 -17.48 14.32
CA LEU A 122 5.42 -17.09 15.29
C LEU A 122 4.66 -18.28 15.85
N TRP A 123 4.42 -19.32 15.04
CA TRP A 123 3.90 -20.59 15.53
C TRP A 123 4.87 -21.27 16.49
N ALA A 124 6.17 -21.30 16.16
CA ALA A 124 7.19 -21.91 17.01
C ALA A 124 7.29 -21.24 18.39
N ILE A 125 7.05 -19.94 18.49
CA ILE A 125 7.03 -19.19 19.77
C ILE A 125 5.64 -18.98 20.38
N GLY A 126 4.62 -19.67 19.88
CA GLY A 126 3.30 -19.78 20.53
C GLY A 126 2.31 -18.63 20.25
N HIS A 127 2.60 -17.73 19.30
CA HIS A 127 1.67 -16.66 18.89
C HIS A 127 0.66 -17.10 17.82
N VAL A 128 0.98 -18.16 17.09
CA VAL A 128 0.10 -18.82 16.12
C VAL A 128 -0.23 -20.23 16.62
N GLU A 129 -1.52 -20.57 16.58
CA GLU A 129 -2.04 -21.86 17.09
C GLU A 129 -1.63 -23.02 16.18
N SER A 130 -1.87 -22.88 14.87
CA SER A 130 -1.60 -23.88 13.84
C SER A 130 -1.18 -23.23 12.51
N LEU A 131 -0.31 -23.91 11.75
CA LEU A 131 0.06 -23.51 10.38
C LEU A 131 -0.88 -24.10 9.31
N GLY A 132 -1.53 -25.24 9.60
CA GLY A 132 -2.32 -26.00 8.64
C GLY A 132 -1.54 -26.44 7.40
N LEU A 133 -2.24 -26.92 6.37
CA LEU A 133 -1.64 -27.23 5.07
C LEU A 133 -1.29 -25.95 4.29
N PRO A 134 -0.23 -25.96 3.47
CA PRO A 134 0.22 -24.79 2.69
C PRO A 134 -0.65 -24.54 1.45
N THR A 135 -1.96 -24.39 1.65
CA THR A 135 -2.96 -24.19 0.58
C THR A 135 -3.45 -22.75 0.45
N LYS A 136 -3.06 -21.88 1.38
CA LYS A 136 -3.36 -20.45 1.37
C LYS A 136 -2.25 -19.68 2.09
N PRO A 137 -2.05 -18.39 1.76
CA PRO A 137 -1.22 -17.51 2.55
C PRO A 137 -1.73 -17.35 4.00
N CYS A 138 -0.85 -16.88 4.87
CA CYS A 138 -1.12 -16.52 6.24
C CYS A 138 -2.10 -15.35 6.34
N ASP A 139 -2.65 -15.17 7.55
CA ASP A 139 -3.58 -14.07 7.83
C ASP A 139 -2.77 -12.80 8.12
N THR A 140 -2.50 -12.03 7.07
CA THR A 140 -1.71 -10.79 7.15
C THR A 140 -2.39 -9.72 8.01
N ALA A 141 -3.72 -9.71 8.06
CA ALA A 141 -4.46 -8.81 8.94
C ALA A 141 -4.19 -9.17 10.40
N ARG A 142 -4.32 -10.45 10.78
CA ARG A 142 -3.97 -10.91 12.13
C ARG A 142 -2.49 -10.67 12.46
N LEU A 143 -1.59 -10.87 11.49
CA LEU A 143 -0.16 -10.61 11.66
C LEU A 143 0.09 -9.15 12.09
N VAL A 144 -0.44 -8.20 11.33
CA VAL A 144 -0.21 -6.75 11.51
C VAL A 144 -1.04 -6.18 12.67
N ASP A 145 -2.31 -6.54 12.76
CA ASP A 145 -3.27 -5.88 13.67
C ASP A 145 -3.30 -6.50 15.07
N GLU A 146 -2.90 -7.77 15.23
CA GLU A 146 -3.09 -8.50 16.49
C GLU A 146 -1.80 -9.06 17.10
N ILE A 147 -0.82 -9.47 16.29
CA ILE A 147 0.35 -10.21 16.78
C ILE A 147 1.60 -9.32 16.91
N MET A 148 1.96 -8.59 15.86
CA MET A 148 3.24 -7.87 15.81
C MET A 148 3.13 -6.49 16.46
N PRO A 149 4.22 -5.98 17.10
CA PRO A 149 4.30 -4.58 17.51
C PRO A 149 4.27 -3.66 16.28
N GLY A 150 3.64 -2.49 16.43
CA GLY A 150 3.62 -1.48 15.38
C GLY A 150 4.99 -0.84 15.18
N LEU A 151 5.22 -0.28 13.98
CA LEU A 151 6.45 0.45 13.69
C LEU A 151 6.60 1.64 14.67
N GLY A 152 7.70 1.67 15.42
CA GLY A 152 7.94 2.66 16.47
C GLY A 152 7.48 2.25 17.87
N ASP A 153 6.77 1.13 18.04
CA ASP A 153 6.42 0.61 19.35
C ASP A 153 7.62 -0.10 20.00
N PRO A 154 7.76 -0.05 21.35
CA PRO A 154 8.79 -0.82 22.06
C PRO A 154 8.60 -2.33 21.89
N VAL A 155 9.66 -3.06 21.56
CA VAL A 155 9.58 -4.51 21.28
C VAL A 155 9.79 -5.39 22.51
N ASP A 156 10.26 -4.82 23.62
CA ASP A 156 10.59 -5.54 24.87
C ASP A 156 9.47 -6.46 25.37
N SER A 157 8.22 -5.97 25.35
CA SER A 157 7.07 -6.76 25.80
C SER A 157 6.83 -7.95 24.88
N PHE A 158 7.00 -7.76 23.57
CA PHE A 158 6.84 -8.82 22.58
C PHE A 158 7.94 -9.88 22.75
N LEU A 159 9.21 -9.47 22.81
CA LEU A 159 10.36 -10.37 23.02
C LEU A 159 10.22 -11.22 24.29
N ARG A 160 9.71 -10.65 25.39
CA ARG A 160 9.49 -11.37 26.67
C ARG A 160 8.28 -12.29 26.64
N SER A 161 7.33 -12.04 25.74
CA SER A 161 6.11 -12.86 25.62
C SER A 161 6.35 -14.18 24.90
N ALA A 162 7.41 -14.25 24.09
CA ALA A 162 7.78 -15.40 23.28
C ALA A 162 8.05 -16.65 24.12
N LYS A 163 7.40 -17.76 23.76
CA LYS A 163 7.57 -19.06 24.42
C LYS A 163 7.75 -20.15 23.38
N LEU A 164 8.98 -20.66 23.29
CA LEU A 164 9.29 -21.75 22.39
C LEU A 164 8.46 -23.00 22.75
N ARG A 165 7.80 -23.57 21.74
CA ARG A 165 7.05 -24.83 21.87
C ARG A 165 7.96 -25.98 22.29
N PRO A 166 7.40 -27.05 22.91
CA PRO A 166 8.16 -28.25 23.25
C PRO A 166 8.88 -28.84 22.02
N PRO A 167 10.10 -29.39 22.18
CA PRO A 167 10.86 -29.93 21.05
C PRO A 167 10.10 -30.98 20.21
N ALA A 168 9.30 -31.82 20.87
CA ALA A 168 8.47 -32.82 20.18
C ALA A 168 7.40 -32.21 19.26
N GLU A 169 6.82 -31.07 19.63
CA GLU A 169 5.85 -30.35 18.79
C GLU A 169 6.56 -29.72 17.59
N LEU A 170 7.68 -29.04 17.84
CA LEU A 170 8.49 -28.41 16.80
C LEU A 170 8.94 -29.43 15.76
N LEU A 171 9.44 -30.59 16.20
CA LEU A 171 9.88 -31.65 15.29
C LEU A 171 8.72 -32.21 14.47
N GLY A 172 7.54 -32.39 15.07
CA GLY A 172 6.38 -32.91 14.35
C GLY A 172 6.00 -32.01 13.16
N GLU A 173 5.99 -30.70 13.38
CA GLU A 173 5.67 -29.73 12.34
C GLU A 173 6.80 -29.56 11.31
N ASP A 174 8.06 -29.56 11.75
CA ASP A 174 9.24 -29.57 10.89
C ASP A 174 9.21 -30.78 9.95
N ASP A 175 9.01 -31.99 10.49
CA ASP A 175 8.88 -33.23 9.72
C ASP A 175 7.73 -33.15 8.71
N ARG A 176 6.57 -32.58 9.10
CA ARG A 176 5.44 -32.40 8.17
C ARG A 176 5.83 -31.50 6.99
N ILE A 177 6.42 -30.34 7.28
CA ILE A 177 6.81 -29.36 6.26
C ILE A 177 7.94 -29.88 5.37
N TYR A 178 8.97 -30.49 5.95
CA TYR A 178 10.08 -31.12 5.21
C TYR A 178 9.58 -32.21 4.27
N ASN A 179 8.71 -33.12 4.75
CA ASN A 179 8.15 -34.18 3.93
C ASN A 179 7.28 -33.61 2.80
N LEU A 180 6.40 -32.65 3.08
CA LEU A 180 5.61 -31.96 2.05
C LEU A 180 6.51 -31.34 0.97
N HIS A 181 7.59 -30.66 1.36
CA HIS A 181 8.55 -30.06 0.43
C HIS A 181 9.25 -31.12 -0.43
N CYS A 182 9.68 -32.24 0.17
CA CYS A 182 10.28 -33.36 -0.53
C CYS A 182 9.34 -33.98 -1.59
N TYR A 183 8.07 -34.21 -1.23
CA TYR A 183 7.09 -34.75 -2.16
C TYR A 183 6.67 -33.72 -3.22
N ALA A 184 6.56 -32.43 -2.87
CA ALA A 184 6.21 -31.37 -3.82
C ALA A 184 7.26 -31.26 -4.93
N ARG A 185 8.56 -31.37 -4.58
CA ARG A 185 9.65 -31.40 -5.56
C ARG A 185 9.55 -32.59 -6.52
N GLN A 186 9.17 -33.76 -6.01
CA GLN A 186 8.96 -34.94 -6.85
C GLN A 186 7.73 -34.78 -7.74
N ALA A 187 6.63 -34.26 -7.19
CA ALA A 187 5.38 -34.02 -7.90
C ALA A 187 5.53 -32.97 -9.01
N TYR A 188 6.29 -31.90 -8.78
CA TYR A 188 6.60 -30.90 -9.81
C TYR A 188 7.31 -31.51 -11.02
N ARG A 189 8.31 -32.37 -10.78
CA ARG A 189 9.02 -33.08 -11.87
C ARG A 189 8.13 -34.01 -12.68
N LYS A 190 7.08 -34.54 -12.06
CA LYS A 190 6.10 -35.45 -12.69
C LYS A 190 4.88 -34.72 -13.27
N GLY A 191 4.74 -33.41 -13.01
CA GLY A 191 3.54 -32.66 -13.38
C GLY A 191 2.29 -33.06 -12.58
N THR A 192 2.46 -33.60 -11.37
CA THR A 192 1.39 -34.12 -10.50
C THR A 192 1.23 -33.32 -9.21
N MET A 193 1.58 -32.03 -9.24
CA MET A 193 1.39 -31.15 -8.09
C MET A 193 -0.10 -30.99 -7.78
N PRO A 194 -0.51 -31.02 -6.50
CA PRO A 194 -1.86 -30.65 -6.12
C PRO A 194 -2.21 -29.26 -6.62
N ASP A 195 -3.46 -29.06 -7.01
CA ASP A 195 -3.92 -27.82 -7.65
C ASP A 195 -4.01 -26.63 -6.68
N ASP A 196 -4.27 -26.92 -5.41
CA ASP A 196 -4.41 -25.95 -4.32
C ASP A 196 -3.16 -25.79 -3.47
N LEU A 197 -2.05 -26.47 -3.81
CA LEU A 197 -0.78 -26.31 -3.10
C LEU A 197 -0.12 -24.98 -3.48
N VAL A 198 0.03 -24.07 -2.51
CA VAL A 198 0.75 -22.81 -2.70
C VAL A 198 2.22 -23.03 -2.37
N TYR A 199 3.04 -23.28 -3.41
CA TYR A 199 4.44 -23.64 -3.22
C TYR A 199 5.27 -22.57 -2.49
N GLY A 200 4.97 -21.28 -2.70
CA GLY A 200 5.63 -20.18 -1.98
C GLY A 200 5.46 -20.27 -0.47
N VAL A 201 4.25 -20.63 -0.01
CA VAL A 201 3.94 -20.86 1.41
C VAL A 201 4.76 -22.03 1.96
N LEU A 202 4.72 -23.18 1.28
CA LEU A 202 5.47 -24.36 1.69
C LEU A 202 6.98 -24.09 1.79
N PHE A 203 7.54 -23.40 0.80
CA PHE A 203 8.96 -23.11 0.75
C PHE A 203 9.41 -22.17 1.89
N GLN A 204 8.69 -21.09 2.13
CA GLN A 204 9.06 -20.12 3.17
C GLN A 204 8.95 -20.71 4.57
N ARG A 205 7.93 -21.54 4.82
CA ARG A 205 7.82 -22.29 6.08
C ARG A 205 8.96 -23.28 6.24
N HIS A 206 9.32 -24.03 5.19
CA HIS A 206 10.47 -24.94 5.22
C HIS A 206 11.78 -24.20 5.49
N TYR A 207 11.99 -23.04 4.86
CA TYR A 207 13.16 -22.20 5.11
C TYR A 207 13.26 -21.76 6.59
N ALA A 208 12.13 -21.35 7.18
CA ALA A 208 12.09 -20.98 8.59
C ALA A 208 12.45 -22.15 9.52
N PHE A 209 11.99 -23.37 9.24
CA PHE A 209 12.34 -24.55 10.03
C PHE A 209 13.80 -24.99 9.86
N GLU A 210 14.36 -24.88 8.64
CA GLU A 210 15.80 -25.11 8.42
C GLU A 210 16.65 -24.13 9.23
N TRP A 211 16.28 -22.84 9.25
CA TRP A 211 16.93 -21.84 10.08
C TRP A 211 16.78 -22.13 11.58
N LEU A 212 15.57 -22.52 12.02
CA LEU A 212 15.26 -22.81 13.41
C LEU A 212 16.09 -24.00 13.95
N ARG A 213 16.29 -25.03 13.12
CA ARG A 213 17.07 -26.22 13.44
C ARG A 213 18.59 -26.01 13.30
N GLY A 214 19.00 -25.10 12.42
CA GLY A 214 20.40 -24.84 12.07
C GLY A 214 21.09 -23.78 12.91
N GLU A 215 22.42 -23.77 12.80
CA GLU A 215 23.31 -22.74 13.38
C GLU A 215 23.66 -21.65 12.36
N GLU A 216 23.24 -21.80 11.10
CA GLU A 216 23.54 -20.87 10.00
C GLU A 216 22.82 -19.53 10.17
N ASP A 217 23.47 -18.42 9.78
CA ASP A 217 22.81 -17.13 9.69
C ASP A 217 21.70 -17.16 8.64
N TRP A 218 20.74 -16.23 8.74
CA TRP A 218 19.53 -16.28 7.93
C TRP A 218 19.78 -16.39 6.42
N ASP A 219 20.79 -15.68 5.90
CA ASP A 219 21.12 -15.68 4.48
C ASP A 219 21.86 -16.93 4.01
N ASP A 220 22.48 -17.66 4.95
CA ASP A 220 23.31 -18.82 4.66
C ASP A 220 22.54 -20.13 4.74
N VAL A 221 21.27 -20.09 5.20
CA VAL A 221 20.40 -21.26 5.34
C VAL A 221 20.30 -22.03 4.02
N ARG A 222 20.76 -23.27 4.06
CA ARG A 222 20.65 -24.17 2.92
C ARG A 222 19.49 -25.13 3.10
N THR A 223 18.41 -24.89 2.39
CA THR A 223 17.48 -25.97 2.07
C THR A 223 18.24 -26.93 1.13
N ASP A 224 18.61 -28.13 1.60
CA ASP A 224 19.32 -29.23 0.93
C ASP A 224 18.82 -29.61 -0.50
N THR A 225 17.79 -28.92 -0.98
CA THR A 225 17.15 -29.00 -2.28
C THR A 225 17.66 -27.98 -3.33
N GLN A 226 18.56 -27.04 -3.00
CA GLN A 226 19.05 -25.98 -3.90
C GLN A 226 19.99 -26.42 -5.04
N VAL A 227 20.36 -27.70 -5.14
CA VAL A 227 21.45 -28.19 -6.04
C VAL A 227 20.97 -28.60 -7.46
N SER A 228 19.72 -28.34 -7.86
CA SER A 228 19.31 -28.59 -9.26
C SER A 228 18.70 -27.35 -9.92
N ASP A 229 19.13 -27.01 -11.14
CA ASP A 229 18.63 -25.88 -11.94
C ASP A 229 17.10 -25.86 -12.08
N ASN A 230 16.47 -27.04 -12.13
CA ASN A 230 15.01 -27.20 -12.15
C ASN A 230 14.31 -26.68 -10.87
N THR A 231 15.00 -26.72 -9.71
CA THR A 231 14.48 -26.18 -8.44
C THR A 231 14.43 -24.65 -8.54
N ARG A 232 15.50 -24.01 -9.04
CA ARG A 232 15.55 -22.55 -9.22
C ARG A 232 14.49 -22.04 -10.20
N GLU A 233 14.26 -22.77 -11.30
CA GLU A 233 13.21 -22.43 -12.26
C GLU A 233 11.81 -22.61 -11.67
N MET A 234 11.59 -23.64 -10.85
CA MET A 234 10.36 -23.83 -10.09
C MET A 234 10.13 -22.63 -9.14
N HIS A 235 11.11 -22.29 -8.30
CA HIS A 235 11.00 -21.11 -7.42
C HIS A 235 10.68 -19.84 -8.22
N ARG A 236 11.37 -19.60 -9.34
CA ARG A 236 11.11 -18.44 -10.20
C ARG A 236 9.70 -18.42 -10.78
N LYS A 237 9.20 -19.55 -11.30
CA LYS A 237 7.84 -19.62 -11.88
C LYS A 237 6.76 -19.35 -10.85
N TRP A 238 6.92 -19.88 -9.63
CA TRP A 238 5.92 -19.73 -8.57
C TRP A 238 5.95 -18.36 -7.89
N ARG A 239 7.12 -17.67 -7.85
CA ARG A 239 7.22 -16.28 -7.37
C ARG A 239 6.26 -15.34 -8.09
N HIS A 240 5.97 -15.59 -9.37
CA HIS A 240 5.07 -14.76 -10.18
C HIS A 240 3.61 -15.25 -10.27
N SER A 241 3.29 -16.46 -9.79
CA SER A 241 2.01 -17.11 -10.13
C SER A 241 0.92 -17.05 -9.06
N SER A 242 1.11 -16.39 -7.91
CA SER A 242 0.19 -16.62 -6.77
C SER A 242 -0.23 -15.41 -5.92
N LEU A 243 -0.08 -14.18 -6.41
CA LEU A 243 -0.75 -13.00 -5.77
C LEU A 243 -1.94 -12.44 -6.58
N SER A 244 -2.33 -13.10 -7.68
CA SER A 244 -3.50 -12.71 -8.49
C SER A 244 -4.80 -13.43 -8.11
N ALA A 245 -4.81 -14.26 -7.06
CA ALA A 245 -5.97 -15.06 -6.65
C ALA A 245 -6.66 -14.53 -5.36
N SER A 246 -6.96 -13.23 -5.30
CA SER A 246 -8.00 -12.69 -4.40
C SER A 246 -9.14 -12.00 -5.17
N GLY A 247 -9.28 -12.32 -6.47
CA GLY A 247 -10.48 -12.02 -7.25
C GLY A 247 -11.49 -13.16 -7.14
N HIS A 248 -12.33 -13.17 -6.10
CA HIS A 248 -13.56 -13.96 -6.10
C HIS A 248 -14.79 -13.05 -6.13
N LYS A 249 -15.35 -12.91 -7.35
CA LYS A 249 -16.77 -12.72 -7.56
C LYS A 249 -17.49 -13.99 -7.08
N GLY A 250 -18.52 -13.87 -6.23
CA GLY A 250 -19.31 -15.04 -5.87
C GLY A 250 -20.46 -14.74 -4.93
N ASN A 251 -21.67 -14.80 -5.49
CA ASN A 251 -22.96 -14.81 -4.79
C ASN A 251 -23.00 -15.86 -3.66
N GLY A 252 -23.74 -15.52 -2.61
CA GLY A 252 -23.79 -16.27 -1.36
C GLY A 252 -24.40 -17.66 -1.42
N VAL A 253 -24.07 -18.43 -0.38
CA VAL A 253 -24.89 -19.51 0.16
C VAL A 253 -24.85 -19.41 1.69
N ASP A 254 -26.06 -19.42 2.25
CA ASP A 254 -26.46 -19.32 3.66
C ASP A 254 -26.13 -20.62 4.43
N LEU A 255 -25.54 -20.51 5.62
CA LEU A 255 -25.54 -21.57 6.64
C LEU A 255 -25.87 -20.95 8.01
N ARG A 256 -27.16 -20.98 8.33
CA ARG A 256 -27.77 -20.65 9.63
C ARG A 256 -27.44 -21.72 10.67
N ILE A 257 -27.03 -21.31 11.89
CA ILE A 257 -27.62 -21.59 13.23
C ILE A 257 -26.93 -20.58 14.19
N GLY A 258 -27.53 -19.74 15.04
CA GLY A 258 -28.89 -19.38 15.39
C GLY A 258 -28.88 -18.45 16.62
N ARG A 259 -29.18 -17.15 16.45
CA ARG A 259 -29.89 -16.19 17.34
C ARG A 259 -29.86 -14.77 16.72
N PRO A 260 -30.87 -13.91 16.96
CA PRO A 260 -31.35 -12.96 15.97
C PRO A 260 -30.48 -11.71 15.86
N TYR A 261 -29.75 -11.58 14.76
CA TYR A 261 -29.16 -10.32 14.33
C TYR A 261 -30.25 -9.50 13.63
N MET A 262 -30.62 -8.35 14.21
CA MET A 262 -31.37 -7.32 13.49
C MET A 262 -30.60 -6.98 12.21
N LYS A 263 -31.22 -7.15 11.06
CA LYS A 263 -30.69 -6.65 9.79
C LYS A 263 -30.55 -5.12 9.87
N MET A 264 -29.33 -4.63 10.05
CA MET A 264 -28.99 -3.26 9.65
C MET A 264 -29.01 -3.21 8.12
N GLN A 265 -30.17 -2.91 7.55
CA GLN A 265 -30.24 -2.38 6.19
C GLN A 265 -29.93 -0.88 6.25
N ASN A 266 -28.98 -0.46 5.41
CA ASN A 266 -28.63 0.93 5.08
C ASN A 266 -28.03 1.81 6.19
N THR A 267 -26.74 1.62 6.44
CA THR A 267 -25.87 2.59 7.14
C THR A 267 -25.95 3.99 6.50
N SER A 268 -26.10 4.08 5.17
CA SER A 268 -26.23 5.34 4.42
C SER A 268 -27.60 6.03 4.57
N GLN A 269 -28.63 5.30 5.01
CA GLN A 269 -29.95 5.85 5.35
C GLN A 269 -29.95 6.31 6.82
N PHE A 270 -29.32 5.55 7.71
CA PHE A 270 -29.18 5.90 9.12
C PHE A 270 -28.44 7.24 9.35
N VAL A 271 -27.35 7.48 8.61
CA VAL A 271 -26.60 8.74 8.65
C VAL A 271 -27.41 9.91 8.07
N ARG A 272 -28.19 9.67 7.02
CA ARG A 272 -29.10 10.67 6.41
C ARG A 272 -30.26 11.04 7.32
N ASP A 273 -30.87 10.06 7.98
CA ASP A 273 -32.06 10.26 8.81
C ASP A 273 -31.73 10.92 10.18
N HIS A 274 -30.46 10.86 10.63
CA HIS A 274 -30.04 11.36 11.95
C HIS A 274 -29.09 12.57 11.92
N GLY A 275 -28.78 13.11 10.73
CA GLY A 275 -28.01 14.36 10.60
C GLY A 275 -26.67 14.36 11.34
N ILE A 276 -25.98 13.22 11.42
CA ILE A 276 -24.78 13.07 12.24
C ILE A 276 -23.59 13.70 11.51
N THR A 277 -23.25 14.94 11.87
CA THR A 277 -21.99 15.59 11.52
C THR A 277 -21.09 15.66 12.75
N GLY A 278 -19.87 15.12 12.68
CA GLY A 278 -18.84 15.23 13.73
C GLY A 278 -18.79 14.06 14.72
N ILE A 279 -18.49 12.85 14.24
CA ILE A 279 -18.15 11.73 15.14
C ILE A 279 -16.64 11.80 15.45
N ASP A 280 -16.30 11.87 16.74
CA ASP A 280 -14.98 11.50 17.22
C ASP A 280 -14.81 9.98 17.07
N ILE A 281 -14.04 9.57 16.05
CA ILE A 281 -13.85 8.18 15.61
C ILE A 281 -12.65 7.50 16.27
N THR A 282 -12.06 8.13 17.29
CA THR A 282 -10.93 7.57 18.05
C THR A 282 -11.25 6.20 18.67
N HIS A 283 -12.52 5.84 18.84
CA HIS A 283 -12.94 4.59 19.49
C HIS A 283 -13.85 3.66 18.65
N THR A 284 -13.88 3.79 17.31
CA THR A 284 -14.78 2.98 16.45
C THR A 284 -14.10 1.72 15.87
N PRO A 285 -14.81 0.56 15.75
CA PRO A 285 -14.22 -0.70 15.26
C PRO A 285 -13.70 -0.68 13.81
N PRO A 286 -12.72 -1.53 13.44
CA PRO A 286 -12.08 -1.57 12.11
C PRO A 286 -13.03 -1.77 10.92
N SER A 287 -14.15 -2.46 11.12
CA SER A 287 -15.18 -2.64 10.08
C SER A 287 -15.88 -1.33 9.70
N PHE A 288 -16.02 -0.40 10.64
CA PHE A 288 -16.51 0.96 10.41
C PHE A 288 -15.43 1.80 9.73
N ARG A 289 -14.16 1.65 10.13
CA ARG A 289 -13.01 2.26 9.45
C ARG A 289 -12.89 1.78 8.01
N LYS A 290 -13.20 0.53 7.69
CA LYS A 290 -13.18 0.00 6.31
C LYS A 290 -14.29 0.58 5.43
N ALA A 291 -15.44 0.93 5.99
CA ALA A 291 -16.48 1.67 5.28
C ALA A 291 -16.10 3.16 5.09
N VAL A 292 -15.35 3.73 6.02
CA VAL A 292 -14.76 5.09 5.91
C VAL A 292 -13.52 5.10 4.99
N LYS A 293 -12.75 4.00 4.91
CA LYS A 293 -11.57 3.77 4.05
C LYS A 293 -11.91 3.75 2.56
N ILE A 294 -13.19 3.57 2.24
CA ILE A 294 -13.73 3.66 0.89
C ILE A 294 -14.11 5.12 0.54
N MET A 295 -14.21 5.99 1.56
CA MET A 295 -14.46 7.42 1.42
C MET A 295 -13.13 8.21 1.43
N SER A 296 -12.50 8.17 0.27
CA SER A 296 -11.73 9.26 -0.36
C SER A 296 -10.30 9.57 0.13
N ASP A 297 -9.32 9.00 -0.59
CA ASP A 297 -7.96 9.54 -0.78
C ASP A 297 -8.07 10.80 -1.67
N LEU A 298 -8.40 11.94 -1.05
CA LEU A 298 -8.60 13.23 -1.75
C LEU A 298 -7.29 14.00 -1.87
N TYR A 299 -7.19 14.83 -2.91
CA TYR A 299 -6.16 15.85 -3.02
C TYR A 299 -6.69 17.08 -3.75
N ILE A 300 -6.09 18.24 -3.48
CA ILE A 300 -6.21 19.41 -4.35
C ILE A 300 -5.12 19.32 -5.41
N GLY A 301 -5.52 19.32 -6.68
CA GLY A 301 -4.62 19.50 -7.82
C GLY A 301 -4.92 20.80 -8.53
N ALA A 302 -3.93 21.68 -8.68
CA ALA A 302 -4.03 22.92 -9.46
C ALA A 302 -2.91 22.95 -10.51
N TYR A 303 -3.23 23.32 -11.75
CA TYR A 303 -2.31 23.20 -12.87
C TYR A 303 -2.39 24.40 -13.81
N TRP A 304 -1.24 24.83 -14.33
CA TRP A 304 -1.16 25.86 -15.36
C TRP A 304 0.02 25.64 -16.30
N GLY A 305 -0.09 26.24 -17.47
CA GLY A 305 0.96 26.20 -18.50
C GLY A 305 2.25 26.93 -18.12
N PRO A 306 3.15 27.10 -19.10
CA PRO A 306 4.39 27.86 -18.95
C PRO A 306 4.17 29.26 -18.38
N ARG A 307 4.77 29.56 -17.23
CA ARG A 307 4.74 30.89 -16.59
C ARG A 307 6.08 31.15 -15.92
N GLN A 308 6.91 31.98 -16.55
CA GLN A 308 8.22 32.34 -16.02
C GLN A 308 8.04 33.34 -14.87
N GLU A 309 8.57 32.99 -13.71
CA GLU A 309 8.52 33.82 -12.51
C GLU A 309 9.85 33.73 -11.76
N PRO A 310 10.38 34.84 -11.22
CA PRO A 310 11.57 34.80 -10.39
C PRO A 310 11.27 34.09 -9.06
N ALA A 311 12.31 33.53 -8.43
CA ALA A 311 12.19 32.79 -7.17
C ALA A 311 11.54 33.63 -6.05
N GLU A 312 11.79 34.94 -6.03
CA GLU A 312 11.19 35.90 -5.10
C GLU A 312 9.67 35.91 -5.20
N GLN A 313 9.13 35.98 -6.43
CA GLN A 313 7.69 35.97 -6.67
C GLN A 313 7.06 34.62 -6.32
N CYS A 314 7.71 33.50 -6.69
CA CYS A 314 7.26 32.16 -6.31
C CYS A 314 7.22 31.97 -4.79
N ALA A 315 8.21 32.50 -4.07
CA ALA A 315 8.26 32.43 -2.60
C ALA A 315 7.17 33.28 -1.94
N GLU A 316 6.86 34.46 -2.48
CA GLU A 316 5.76 35.31 -2.00
C GLU A 316 4.39 34.63 -2.22
N ARG A 317 4.18 34.00 -3.37
CA ARG A 317 2.97 33.21 -3.66
C ARG A 317 2.82 32.04 -2.70
N LEU A 318 3.90 31.27 -2.49
CA LEU A 318 3.92 30.17 -1.52
C LEU A 318 3.64 30.68 -0.09
N ALA A 319 4.27 31.77 0.34
CA ALA A 319 4.05 32.35 1.66
C ALA A 319 2.59 32.76 1.89
N THR A 320 1.98 33.39 0.88
CA THR A 320 0.58 33.80 0.91
C THR A 320 -0.33 32.57 0.98
N CYS A 321 -0.07 31.56 0.15
CA CYS A 321 -0.81 30.30 0.12
C CYS A 321 -0.78 29.60 1.50
N LEU A 322 0.40 29.41 2.09
CA LEU A 322 0.53 28.73 3.39
C LEU A 322 -0.15 29.52 4.52
N LYS A 323 0.02 30.84 4.54
CA LYS A 323 -0.61 31.72 5.53
C LYS A 323 -2.13 31.65 5.46
N GLU A 324 -2.71 31.66 4.26
CA GLU A 324 -4.15 31.60 4.07
C GLU A 324 -4.70 30.19 4.30
N LEU A 325 -3.97 29.13 3.95
CA LEU A 325 -4.37 27.74 4.24
C LEU A 325 -4.48 27.50 5.75
N ALA A 326 -3.58 28.06 6.55
CA ALA A 326 -3.64 27.98 8.01
C ALA A 326 -4.92 28.58 8.62
N THR A 327 -5.71 29.35 7.87
CA THR A 327 -7.02 29.86 8.31
C THR A 327 -8.17 28.90 8.07
N ALA A 328 -7.97 27.84 7.27
CA ALA A 328 -8.99 26.86 6.92
C ALA A 328 -9.02 25.67 7.90
N SER A 329 -7.85 25.22 8.35
CA SER A 329 -7.72 24.08 9.27
C SER A 329 -6.40 24.14 10.04
N ASP A 330 -6.41 23.66 11.28
CA ASP A 330 -5.21 23.48 12.12
C ASP A 330 -4.18 22.55 11.45
N ALA A 331 -4.64 21.66 10.55
CA ALA A 331 -3.78 20.75 9.82
C ALA A 331 -2.80 21.46 8.86
N PHE A 332 -3.05 22.73 8.55
CA PHE A 332 -2.21 23.56 7.66
C PHE A 332 -1.34 24.59 8.40
N VAL A 333 -1.30 24.56 9.74
CA VAL A 333 -0.57 25.55 10.56
C VAL A 333 0.95 25.34 10.52
N SER A 334 1.39 24.09 10.50
CA SER A 334 2.80 23.73 10.59
C SER A 334 3.26 23.05 9.32
N TRP A 335 4.47 23.37 8.87
CA TRP A 335 5.08 22.79 7.68
C TRP A 335 6.55 22.49 7.93
N TYR A 336 7.04 21.41 7.35
CA TYR A 336 8.39 20.89 7.49
C TYR A 336 8.95 20.55 6.12
N GLU A 337 10.25 20.78 5.92
CA GLU A 337 10.96 20.27 4.75
C GLU A 337 10.98 18.73 4.80
N LYS A 338 10.99 18.08 3.63
CA LYS A 338 11.22 16.64 3.57
C LYS A 338 12.66 16.33 4.06
N GLY A 339 12.79 15.24 4.81
CA GLY A 339 14.04 14.76 5.36
C GLY A 339 14.31 13.32 4.93
N LYS A 340 15.44 12.77 5.37
CA LYS A 340 15.81 11.35 5.18
C LYS A 340 15.24 10.42 6.26
N SER A 341 14.32 10.95 7.06
CA SER A 341 13.48 10.22 8.01
C SER A 341 12.46 11.19 8.58
N ARG A 342 11.41 10.67 9.20
CA ARG A 342 10.42 11.50 9.90
C ARG A 342 11.08 12.40 10.95
N ARG A 343 12.03 11.88 11.73
CA ARG A 343 12.73 12.62 12.78
C ARG A 343 13.63 13.74 12.23
N ASP A 344 14.33 13.49 11.14
CA ASP A 344 15.14 14.51 10.44
C ASP A 344 14.23 15.61 9.84
N ALA A 345 13.12 15.21 9.21
CA ALA A 345 12.15 16.14 8.64
C ALA A 345 11.51 17.04 9.73
N LEU A 346 11.13 16.46 10.87
CA LEU A 346 10.56 17.20 12.02
C LEU A 346 11.53 18.22 12.64
N ARG A 347 12.83 18.11 12.38
CA ARG A 347 13.84 19.10 12.80
C ARG A 347 14.01 20.27 11.82
N ARG A 348 13.29 20.26 10.70
CA ARG A 348 13.39 21.24 9.61
C ARG A 348 12.07 21.99 9.42
N PRO A 349 11.59 22.73 10.44
CA PRO A 349 10.36 23.50 10.30
C PRO A 349 10.54 24.62 9.27
N VAL A 350 9.60 24.73 8.34
CA VAL A 350 9.57 25.77 7.32
C VAL A 350 9.07 27.05 7.97
N GLN A 351 9.95 28.06 8.06
CA GLN A 351 9.58 29.38 8.54
C GLN A 351 9.33 30.32 7.35
N PRO A 352 8.44 31.31 7.47
CA PRO A 352 8.17 32.27 6.38
C PRO A 352 9.43 32.95 5.82
N LYS A 353 10.41 33.25 6.68
CA LYS A 353 11.69 33.86 6.30
C LYS A 353 12.59 32.96 5.43
N ASP A 354 12.40 31.64 5.49
CA ASP A 354 13.23 30.65 4.83
C ASP A 354 12.64 30.20 3.47
N LEU A 355 11.43 30.65 3.12
CA LEU A 355 10.72 30.25 1.90
C LEU A 355 11.47 30.63 0.62
N LEU A 356 12.11 31.80 0.57
CA LEU A 356 12.92 32.20 -0.58
C LEU A 356 14.10 31.24 -0.79
N LYS A 357 14.75 30.84 0.30
CA LYS A 357 15.85 29.88 0.27
C LYS A 357 15.35 28.51 -0.21
N LEU A 358 14.22 28.06 0.31
CA LEU A 358 13.57 26.80 -0.05
C LEU A 358 13.24 26.73 -1.55
N VAL A 359 12.60 27.77 -2.09
CA VAL A 359 12.29 27.86 -3.52
C VAL A 359 13.57 27.85 -4.36
N LYS A 360 14.60 28.63 -3.98
CA LYS A 360 15.88 28.68 -4.71
C LYS A 360 16.62 27.34 -4.69
N SER A 361 16.53 26.57 -3.60
CA SER A 361 17.14 25.23 -3.53
C SER A 361 16.44 24.21 -4.43
N GLY A 362 15.18 24.44 -4.77
CA GLY A 362 14.36 23.59 -5.65
C GLY A 362 14.64 23.72 -7.15
N CYS A 363 15.68 24.45 -7.56
CA CYS A 363 16.01 24.60 -8.98
C CYS A 363 16.57 23.29 -9.57
N SER A 364 16.06 22.91 -10.74
CA SER A 364 16.58 21.75 -11.48
C SER A 364 17.98 22.04 -12.01
N LYS A 365 18.89 21.07 -11.91
CA LYS A 365 20.28 21.18 -12.38
C LYS A 365 20.62 20.04 -13.31
N ARG A 366 21.44 20.31 -14.34
CA ARG A 366 21.93 19.27 -15.26
C ARG A 366 22.83 18.29 -14.52
N ASN A 367 22.70 17.01 -14.83
CA ASN A 367 23.55 15.97 -14.24
C ASN A 367 25.02 16.11 -14.65
N SER A 368 25.29 16.64 -15.85
CA SER A 368 26.63 16.75 -16.43
C SER A 368 27.51 17.81 -15.77
N ASP A 369 27.00 19.04 -15.61
CA ASP A 369 27.79 20.21 -15.20
C ASP A 369 27.18 20.97 -14.01
N LYS A 370 26.08 20.46 -13.44
CA LYS A 370 25.33 21.09 -12.35
C LYS A 370 24.83 22.51 -12.66
N SER A 371 24.84 22.92 -13.93
CA SER A 371 24.22 24.18 -14.37
C SER A 371 22.72 24.13 -14.16
N VAL A 372 22.13 25.28 -13.83
CA VAL A 372 20.69 25.41 -13.62
C VAL A 372 19.96 25.27 -14.96
N ILE A 373 18.88 24.49 -14.96
CA ILE A 373 17.95 24.36 -16.09
C ILE A 373 16.80 25.33 -15.83
N GLU A 374 16.96 26.57 -16.28
CA GLU A 374 16.06 27.68 -15.94
C GLU A 374 14.60 27.42 -16.35
N ASP A 375 14.37 26.77 -17.49
CA ASP A 375 13.03 26.56 -18.04
C ASP A 375 12.20 25.53 -17.27
N LEU A 376 12.81 24.75 -16.37
CA LEU A 376 12.12 23.82 -15.46
C LEU A 376 11.62 24.48 -14.16
N GLY A 377 12.00 25.73 -13.90
CA GLY A 377 11.54 26.47 -12.72
C GLY A 377 12.04 25.88 -11.39
N PHE A 378 11.15 25.89 -10.40
CA PHE A 378 11.43 25.51 -9.01
C PHE A 378 10.45 24.45 -8.52
N GLN A 379 10.97 23.47 -7.78
CA GLN A 379 10.20 22.44 -7.13
C GLN A 379 10.32 22.55 -5.60
N VAL A 380 9.18 22.58 -4.90
CA VAL A 380 9.10 22.59 -3.44
C VAL A 380 8.26 21.42 -2.98
N GLY A 381 8.74 20.69 -1.97
CA GLY A 381 7.99 19.63 -1.30
C GLY A 381 8.08 19.80 0.21
N ILE A 382 6.93 19.95 0.86
CA ILE A 382 6.83 20.14 2.32
C ILE A 382 5.65 19.30 2.86
N TRP A 383 5.61 19.08 4.16
CA TRP A 383 4.56 18.27 4.80
C TRP A 383 4.25 18.80 6.21
N ASN A 384 3.11 18.42 6.79
CA ASN A 384 2.64 19.03 8.04
C ASN A 384 3.24 18.47 9.34
N GLY A 385 4.05 17.41 9.27
CA GLY A 385 4.69 16.80 10.45
C GLY A 385 3.82 15.79 11.21
N ALA A 386 2.59 15.52 10.76
CA ALA A 386 1.66 14.65 11.49
C ALA A 386 2.00 13.14 11.37
N SER A 387 1.28 12.27 12.08
CA SER A 387 1.31 10.82 11.86
C SER A 387 0.68 10.45 10.52
N GLU A 388 0.95 9.25 9.99
CA GLU A 388 0.49 8.82 8.66
C GLU A 388 -1.00 9.07 8.42
N ASP A 389 -1.86 8.72 9.39
CA ASP A 389 -3.32 8.88 9.33
C ASP A 389 -3.80 10.32 9.21
N ARG A 390 -2.94 11.29 9.55
CA ARG A 390 -3.21 12.74 9.57
C ARG A 390 -2.21 13.55 8.74
N SER A 391 -1.34 12.86 8.00
CA SER A 391 -0.25 13.45 7.23
C SER A 391 -0.80 14.19 6.01
N ILE A 392 -0.27 15.39 5.79
CA ILE A 392 -0.59 16.24 4.64
C ILE A 392 0.70 16.57 3.93
N SER A 393 0.68 16.40 2.62
CA SER A 393 1.82 16.64 1.72
C SER A 393 1.47 17.78 0.77
N LEU A 394 2.37 18.76 0.63
CA LEU A 394 2.27 19.84 -0.36
C LEU A 394 3.47 19.77 -1.30
N SER A 395 3.19 19.62 -2.60
CA SER A 395 4.17 19.66 -3.67
C SER A 395 3.83 20.79 -4.64
N VAL A 396 4.81 21.64 -4.96
CA VAL A 396 4.64 22.79 -5.85
C VAL A 396 5.72 22.78 -6.92
N ILE A 397 5.31 22.91 -8.18
CA ILE A 397 6.18 23.22 -9.31
C ILE A 397 5.77 24.61 -9.82
N CYS A 398 6.68 25.57 -9.78
CA CYS A 398 6.40 26.97 -10.11
C CYS A 398 7.55 27.62 -10.88
N GLY A 399 7.25 28.70 -11.61
CA GLY A 399 8.25 29.38 -12.46
C GLY A 399 8.71 28.56 -13.67
N LEU A 400 8.09 27.41 -13.96
CA LEU A 400 8.39 26.57 -15.11
C LEU A 400 7.87 27.24 -16.37
N PHE A 401 8.71 27.37 -17.40
CA PHE A 401 8.35 27.99 -18.68
C PHE A 401 8.81 27.19 -19.92
N SER A 402 9.19 25.92 -19.73
CA SER A 402 9.55 25.01 -20.80
C SER A 402 8.41 24.83 -21.81
N GLN A 403 8.76 24.69 -23.09
CA GLN A 403 7.80 24.45 -24.18
C GLN A 403 7.41 22.97 -24.31
N ASN A 404 7.91 22.11 -23.43
CA ASN A 404 7.55 20.70 -23.40
C ASN A 404 6.10 20.53 -22.89
N ALA A 405 5.20 20.08 -23.76
CA ALA A 405 3.78 19.90 -23.47
C ALA A 405 3.47 18.90 -22.33
N ASN A 406 4.43 18.05 -21.93
CA ASN A 406 4.26 17.15 -20.80
C ASN A 406 4.55 17.80 -19.45
N LEU A 407 5.27 18.93 -19.45
CA LEU A 407 5.62 19.67 -18.25
C LEU A 407 4.60 20.78 -17.99
N ARG A 408 4.35 21.05 -16.71
CA ARG A 408 3.41 22.06 -16.27
C ARG A 408 3.81 22.54 -14.88
N ASN A 409 3.39 23.75 -14.57
CA ASN A 409 3.38 24.17 -13.19
C ASN A 409 2.21 23.50 -12.46
N SER A 410 2.38 23.28 -11.16
CA SER A 410 1.37 22.62 -10.35
C SER A 410 1.43 22.97 -8.88
N VAL A 411 0.30 22.81 -8.22
CA VAL A 411 0.18 22.62 -6.77
C VAL A 411 -0.57 21.33 -6.54
N VAL A 412 -0.01 20.44 -5.74
CA VAL A 412 -0.64 19.19 -5.29
C VAL A 412 -0.62 19.19 -3.77
N LEU A 413 -1.80 19.18 -3.16
CA LEU A 413 -1.98 19.12 -1.71
C LEU A 413 -2.79 17.86 -1.37
N ASP A 414 -2.12 16.87 -0.81
CA ASP A 414 -2.73 15.58 -0.43
C ASP A 414 -3.44 15.71 0.91
N PHE A 415 -4.70 15.26 0.96
CA PHE A 415 -5.43 15.17 2.22
C PHE A 415 -5.06 13.87 2.94
N PRO A 416 -5.23 13.81 4.27
CA PRO A 416 -4.95 12.58 5.00
C PRO A 416 -5.97 11.49 4.65
N GLU A 417 -5.58 10.22 4.84
CA GLU A 417 -6.47 9.06 4.61
C GLU A 417 -7.79 9.19 5.39
N VAL A 418 -7.72 9.78 6.59
CA VAL A 418 -8.89 10.18 7.36
C VAL A 418 -8.99 11.71 7.31
N PRO A 419 -9.80 12.28 6.40
CA PRO A 419 -9.77 13.71 6.12
C PRO A 419 -10.24 14.59 7.29
N GLY A 420 -10.95 14.04 8.28
CA GLY A 420 -11.42 14.79 9.44
C GLY A 420 -12.26 16.01 9.04
N ASP A 421 -11.86 17.20 9.49
CA ASP A 421 -12.50 18.47 9.12
C ASP A 421 -12.28 18.88 7.66
N LEU A 422 -11.22 18.40 7.00
CA LEU A 422 -10.93 18.62 5.58
C LEU A 422 -11.94 17.91 4.65
N GLY A 423 -12.69 16.94 5.17
CA GLY A 423 -13.80 16.32 4.46
C GLY A 423 -15.06 17.20 4.42
N ARG A 424 -15.10 18.30 5.19
CA ARG A 424 -16.23 19.23 5.17
C ARG A 424 -16.14 20.16 3.98
N LYS A 425 -17.27 20.35 3.29
CA LYS A 425 -17.37 21.17 2.07
C LYS A 425 -16.81 22.58 2.24
N ASP A 426 -17.12 23.25 3.35
CA ASP A 426 -16.68 24.62 3.63
C ASP A 426 -15.16 24.72 3.79
N VAL A 427 -14.55 23.81 4.54
CA VAL A 427 -13.09 23.74 4.73
C VAL A 427 -12.37 23.40 3.43
N ALA A 428 -12.85 22.37 2.73
CA ALA A 428 -12.29 21.91 1.46
C ALA A 428 -12.37 23.01 0.39
N LEU A 429 -13.52 23.68 0.28
CA LEU A 429 -13.72 24.81 -0.61
C LEU A 429 -12.80 25.97 -0.26
N GLN A 430 -12.67 26.32 1.02
CA GLN A 430 -11.76 27.38 1.47
C GLN A 430 -10.31 27.06 1.08
N ALA A 431 -9.86 25.82 1.29
CA ALA A 431 -8.53 25.38 0.87
C ALA A 431 -8.33 25.51 -0.66
N LEU A 432 -9.30 25.06 -1.47
CA LEU A 432 -9.23 25.20 -2.93
C LEU A 432 -9.21 26.67 -3.37
N VAL A 433 -10.06 27.51 -2.79
CA VAL A 433 -10.10 28.97 -3.05
C VAL A 433 -8.74 29.61 -2.74
N THR A 434 -8.12 29.24 -1.62
CA THR A 434 -6.79 29.74 -1.25
C THR A 434 -5.74 29.36 -2.30
N VAL A 435 -5.70 28.10 -2.73
CA VAL A 435 -4.76 27.65 -3.77
C VAL A 435 -5.00 28.42 -5.08
N VAL A 436 -6.26 28.57 -5.49
CA VAL A 436 -6.63 29.30 -6.71
C VAL A 436 -6.19 30.76 -6.65
N ARG A 437 -6.44 31.46 -5.54
CA ARG A 437 -6.07 32.87 -5.37
C ARG A 437 -4.57 33.09 -5.33
N ALA A 438 -3.82 32.20 -4.69
CA ALA A 438 -2.37 32.34 -4.58
C ALA A 438 -1.66 32.07 -5.91
N TRP A 439 -2.15 31.08 -6.67
CA TRP A 439 -1.42 30.55 -7.82
C TRP A 439 -2.02 30.88 -9.18
N GLU A 440 -3.28 31.33 -9.25
CA GLU A 440 -3.99 31.65 -10.49
C GLU A 440 -3.83 30.54 -11.55
N PRO A 441 -4.24 29.29 -11.25
CA PRO A 441 -4.07 28.18 -12.16
C PRO A 441 -5.02 28.29 -13.37
N ASP A 442 -4.73 27.55 -14.45
CA ASP A 442 -5.67 27.43 -15.58
C ASP A 442 -6.89 26.60 -15.16
N TRP A 443 -6.65 25.57 -14.34
CA TRP A 443 -7.70 24.80 -13.68
C TRP A 443 -7.20 24.20 -12.37
N ALA A 444 -8.12 23.91 -11.46
CA ALA A 444 -7.83 23.19 -10.23
C ALA A 444 -9.02 22.33 -9.81
N GLY A 445 -8.85 21.40 -8.89
CA GLY A 445 -9.97 20.61 -8.38
C GLY A 445 -9.64 19.86 -7.11
N ILE A 446 -10.69 19.40 -6.43
CA ILE A 446 -10.58 18.41 -5.35
C ILE A 446 -10.98 17.08 -5.93
N VAL A 447 -10.01 16.16 -5.96
CA VAL A 447 -10.07 14.92 -6.72
C VAL A 447 -9.78 13.74 -5.81
N SER A 448 -10.55 12.67 -5.95
CA SER A 448 -10.29 11.37 -5.38
C SER A 448 -9.29 10.61 -6.24
N ARG A 449 -8.24 10.05 -5.64
CA ARG A 449 -7.27 9.21 -6.36
C ARG A 449 -7.93 7.97 -6.97
N ALA A 450 -8.98 7.45 -6.34
CA ALA A 450 -9.78 6.36 -6.89
C ALA A 450 -10.51 6.80 -8.18
N SER A 451 -11.09 8.01 -8.18
CA SER A 451 -11.70 8.59 -9.39
C SER A 451 -10.68 8.77 -10.51
N SER A 452 -9.52 9.36 -10.22
CA SER A 452 -8.49 9.63 -11.26
C SER A 452 -7.86 8.36 -11.81
N SER A 453 -7.84 7.27 -11.05
CA SER A 453 -7.27 5.98 -11.49
C SER A 453 -8.24 5.14 -12.32
N THR A 454 -9.55 5.37 -12.17
CA THR A 454 -10.60 4.54 -12.79
C THR A 454 -11.32 5.23 -13.94
N ARG A 455 -11.35 6.57 -13.96
CA ARG A 455 -11.96 7.35 -15.04
C ARG A 455 -10.92 7.74 -16.09
N PRO A 456 -11.27 7.71 -17.39
CA PRO A 456 -10.35 8.12 -18.44
C PRO A 456 -9.96 9.59 -18.24
N PHE A 457 -8.65 9.85 -18.17
CA PHE A 457 -8.09 11.18 -18.00
C PHE A 457 -7.14 11.50 -19.15
N LYS A 458 -7.34 12.66 -19.77
CA LYS A 458 -6.40 13.19 -20.76
C LYS A 458 -5.37 14.07 -20.06
N PRO A 459 -4.06 13.74 -20.13
CA PRO A 459 -3.03 14.56 -19.50
C PRO A 459 -3.13 16.02 -19.96
N GLY A 460 -3.31 16.92 -18.99
CA GLY A 460 -3.32 18.37 -19.24
C GLY A 460 -4.71 18.97 -19.49
N SER A 461 -5.75 18.14 -19.52
CA SER A 461 -7.13 18.62 -19.53
C SER A 461 -7.67 18.72 -18.09
N PRO A 462 -8.66 19.58 -17.82
CA PRO A 462 -9.33 19.61 -16.52
C PRO A 462 -9.96 18.27 -16.17
N PHE A 463 -9.99 17.95 -14.86
CA PHE A 463 -10.64 16.74 -14.35
C PHE A 463 -11.72 17.11 -13.35
N VAL A 464 -12.99 16.87 -13.72
CA VAL A 464 -14.13 17.18 -12.86
C VAL A 464 -14.30 16.04 -11.85
N ASP A 465 -14.36 16.35 -10.56
CA ASP A 465 -14.61 15.38 -9.51
C ASP A 465 -15.47 15.99 -8.38
N TRP A 466 -15.02 16.02 -7.12
CA TRP A 466 -15.84 16.63 -6.07
C TRP A 466 -15.99 18.15 -6.27
N MET A 467 -14.88 18.82 -6.63
CA MET A 467 -14.89 20.24 -7.00
C MET A 467 -13.98 20.50 -8.19
N ILE A 468 -14.34 21.45 -9.03
CA ILE A 468 -13.52 21.91 -10.16
C ILE A 468 -13.54 23.44 -10.24
N TYR A 469 -12.37 24.05 -10.29
CA TYR A 469 -12.12 25.42 -10.70
C TYR A 469 -11.73 25.46 -12.17
N LEU A 470 -12.35 26.36 -12.92
CA LEU A 470 -11.94 26.70 -14.28
C LEU A 470 -11.72 28.21 -14.39
N ASN A 471 -10.55 28.58 -14.91
CA ASN A 471 -10.23 29.96 -15.27
C ASN A 471 -11.20 30.47 -16.35
N CYS A 472 -11.63 31.72 -16.22
CA CYS A 472 -12.59 32.41 -17.08
C CYS A 472 -13.95 31.73 -17.27
N LEU A 473 -14.32 30.74 -16.43
CA LEU A 473 -15.64 30.14 -16.49
C LEU A 473 -16.69 31.07 -15.89
N ASP A 474 -17.59 31.58 -16.74
CA ASP A 474 -18.79 32.29 -16.33
C ASP A 474 -20.01 31.41 -16.62
N ILE A 475 -20.48 30.72 -15.58
CA ILE A 475 -21.65 29.83 -15.64
C ILE A 475 -22.67 30.25 -14.59
N ALA A 476 -23.94 30.36 -14.99
CA ALA A 476 -25.03 30.65 -14.07
C ALA A 476 -25.42 29.37 -13.31
N PRO A 477 -25.82 29.45 -12.01
CA PRO A 477 -26.33 28.30 -11.27
C PRO A 477 -27.45 27.53 -11.98
N SER A 478 -28.27 28.21 -12.80
CA SER A 478 -29.36 27.60 -13.56
C SER A 478 -28.90 26.69 -14.71
N GLN A 479 -27.62 26.73 -15.08
CA GLN A 479 -27.04 25.88 -16.13
C GLN A 479 -26.43 24.58 -15.55
N LEU A 480 -26.35 24.45 -14.24
CA LEU A 480 -25.79 23.30 -13.55
C LEU A 480 -26.89 22.30 -13.16
N PRO A 481 -26.56 21.00 -13.01
CA PRO A 481 -27.49 20.03 -12.46
C PRO A 481 -27.90 20.40 -11.03
N PRO A 482 -29.09 20.00 -10.54
CA PRO A 482 -29.58 20.37 -9.21
C PRO A 482 -28.69 19.95 -8.03
N SER A 483 -27.84 18.93 -8.22
CA SER A 483 -26.86 18.49 -7.23
C SER A 483 -25.66 19.41 -7.09
N ALA A 484 -25.41 20.27 -8.08
CA ALA A 484 -24.22 21.11 -8.15
C ALA A 484 -24.50 22.56 -7.75
N SER A 485 -23.46 23.23 -7.27
CA SER A 485 -23.46 24.66 -6.98
C SER A 485 -22.20 25.32 -7.53
N VAL A 486 -22.23 26.65 -7.69
CA VAL A 486 -21.11 27.42 -8.22
C VAL A 486 -20.75 28.56 -7.27
N VAL A 487 -19.45 28.77 -7.11
CA VAL A 487 -18.86 29.85 -6.31
C VAL A 487 -17.89 30.62 -7.19
N LYS A 488 -18.13 31.92 -7.38
CA LYS A 488 -17.19 32.78 -8.09
C LYS A 488 -15.94 32.99 -7.26
N VAL A 489 -14.78 32.77 -7.87
CA VAL A 489 -13.48 33.02 -7.26
C VAL A 489 -12.84 34.18 -8.00
N SER A 490 -12.93 35.37 -7.37
CA SER A 490 -12.46 36.65 -7.90
C SER A 490 -12.97 36.92 -9.33
N ASP A 491 -12.31 37.80 -10.07
CA ASP A 491 -12.63 38.08 -11.48
C ASP A 491 -12.07 37.00 -12.43
N HIS A 492 -11.43 35.96 -11.88
CA HIS A 492 -10.63 35.00 -12.64
C HIS A 492 -11.38 33.70 -12.98
N GLY A 493 -12.45 33.32 -12.30
CA GLY A 493 -13.20 32.11 -12.69
C GLY A 493 -14.22 31.65 -11.68
N SER A 494 -14.64 30.39 -11.81
CA SER A 494 -15.66 29.79 -10.95
C SER A 494 -15.25 28.41 -10.48
N ILE A 495 -15.52 28.11 -9.21
CA ILE A 495 -15.50 26.75 -8.66
C ILE A 495 -16.91 26.17 -8.77
N ILE A 496 -17.02 24.99 -9.36
CA ILE A 496 -18.24 24.17 -9.32
C ILE A 496 -18.02 23.07 -8.28
N ILE A 497 -18.99 22.95 -7.39
CA ILE A 497 -19.08 21.89 -6.39
C ILE A 497 -20.12 20.92 -6.91
N THR A 498 -19.73 19.68 -7.21
CA THR A 498 -20.62 18.72 -7.88
C THR A 498 -21.68 18.13 -6.95
N GLN A 499 -21.40 18.15 -5.64
CA GLN A 499 -22.27 17.65 -4.57
C GLN A 499 -21.79 18.11 -3.19
N ASP A 500 -22.68 18.09 -2.20
CA ASP A 500 -22.42 18.63 -0.86
C ASP A 500 -21.45 17.81 0.01
N ILE A 501 -21.26 16.53 -0.32
CA ILE A 501 -20.40 15.60 0.41
C ILE A 501 -19.23 15.11 -0.48
N PRO A 502 -18.09 14.71 0.11
CA PRO A 502 -16.99 14.11 -0.62
C PRO A 502 -17.44 13.04 -1.60
N ILE A 503 -16.77 12.97 -2.76
CA ILE A 503 -17.05 11.92 -3.73
C ILE A 503 -16.62 10.55 -3.21
N ASP A 504 -17.49 9.57 -3.39
CA ASP A 504 -17.16 8.15 -3.33
C ASP A 504 -17.14 7.63 -4.77
N ALA A 505 -15.98 7.20 -5.23
CA ALA A 505 -15.79 6.72 -6.61
C ALA A 505 -16.56 5.41 -6.90
N ASN A 506 -16.98 4.69 -5.87
CA ASN A 506 -17.78 3.47 -5.99
C ASN A 506 -19.29 3.74 -5.95
N ASP A 507 -19.71 4.94 -5.54
CA ASP A 507 -21.13 5.33 -5.55
C ASP A 507 -21.53 5.84 -6.94
N GLN A 508 -22.38 5.08 -7.62
CA GLN A 508 -22.85 5.43 -8.96
C GLN A 508 -23.61 6.76 -9.01
N SER A 509 -24.33 7.14 -7.95
CA SER A 509 -25.03 8.42 -7.89
C SER A 509 -24.04 9.58 -7.85
N HIS A 510 -22.94 9.44 -7.11
CA HIS A 510 -21.91 10.47 -7.07
C HIS A 510 -21.22 10.63 -8.42
N VAL A 511 -20.84 9.52 -9.04
CA VAL A 511 -20.23 9.53 -10.38
C VAL A 511 -21.20 10.11 -11.43
N GLN A 512 -22.51 9.88 -11.30
CA GLN A 512 -23.51 10.49 -12.18
C GLN A 512 -23.62 12.01 -12.00
N ASN A 513 -23.54 12.53 -10.77
CA ASN A 513 -23.49 13.98 -10.52
C ASN A 513 -22.29 14.62 -11.22
N VAL A 514 -21.12 14.00 -11.09
CA VAL A 514 -19.90 14.45 -11.76
C VAL A 514 -20.08 14.49 -13.29
N ARG A 515 -20.60 13.42 -13.89
CA ARG A 515 -20.86 13.37 -15.34
C ARG A 515 -21.87 14.41 -15.82
N ALA A 516 -22.89 14.69 -15.00
CA ALA A 516 -23.87 15.72 -15.31
C ALA A 516 -23.22 17.11 -15.31
N VAL A 517 -22.27 17.36 -14.41
CA VAL A 517 -21.46 18.58 -14.42
C VAL A 517 -20.54 18.61 -15.64
N GLU A 518 -19.77 17.56 -15.92
CA GLU A 518 -18.91 17.46 -17.12
C GLU A 518 -19.67 17.83 -18.40
N ALA A 519 -20.88 17.28 -18.57
CA ALA A 519 -21.76 17.60 -19.70
C ALA A 519 -22.20 19.07 -19.73
N ALA A 520 -22.42 19.71 -18.58
CA ALA A 520 -22.85 21.10 -18.48
C ALA A 520 -21.72 22.10 -18.81
N ILE A 521 -20.47 21.78 -18.46
CA ILE A 521 -19.32 22.68 -18.69
C ILE A 521 -18.47 22.32 -19.93
N SER A 522 -18.82 21.27 -20.66
CA SER A 522 -18.21 20.90 -21.95
C SER A 522 -16.67 20.76 -21.91
N VAL A 523 -16.13 20.22 -20.81
CA VAL A 523 -14.70 19.91 -20.61
C VAL A 523 -14.38 18.45 -20.86
#